data_AF-A0A7I7UJB6-F1
#
_entry.id   AF-A0A7I7UJB6-F1
#
_cell.length_a   1.000
_cell.length_b   1.000
_cell.length_c   1.000
_cell.angle_alpha   90.00
_cell.angle_beta   90.00
_cell.angle_gamma   90.00
#
_symmetry.space_group_name_H-M   'P 1'
#
loop_
_entity.id
_entity.type
_entity.pdbx_description
1 polymer ?
#
loop_
_entity_poly.entity_id
_entity_poly.type
_entity_poly.pdbx_seq_one_letter_code
_entity_poly.pdbx_strand_id
1 'polypeptide(L)'
;MIAPNTARPSDSSAPFFTVEAELPGRLGRAGTIRTPHGDIHTPAFIPVGTQATVKAVLPEAMRELGAQAILANAYHLYLQPGPDIVAEAGGLGAFMNWPGPTFTDSGGFQVLSLGAGFRKVLAMDTERVQADDIIAEGKERLAAVDDDGVTFRSHLDGSTHRFTPEVSIGIQHRLGADIIFAFDELTTLVNTRGYQEQSVRRTHAWALRCLAEHRRLADAAAADKPRQALFGVVQGAQYEDLRRQAARGLAELDFDGFGIGGALEKQNLATIVGWVCSELPADKPRHMLGISEPDDLFAAVAAGADTFDCVSPSRVARNAAVYSATGRYNITNARYRRDFNPIDAECGCYTCAHYTRAYLHHLFKAKELLSATLCTIHNERFIVRLVDQIRAAIRAGEFDELRAHVLGRYYARSSAQRDERAEKCE
;
A
#
# COMPACT_ATOMS: atom_id res chain seq x y z
N MET A 1 -18.52 -24.36 16.85
CA MET A 1 -17.56 -25.30 16.24
C MET A 1 -17.40 -24.91 14.78
N ILE A 2 -16.38 -24.11 14.48
CA ILE A 2 -16.05 -23.70 13.11
C ILE A 2 -15.17 -24.81 12.56
N ALA A 3 -15.59 -25.45 11.46
CA ALA A 3 -14.83 -26.51 10.83
C ALA A 3 -13.46 -26.00 10.37
N PRO A 4 -12.38 -26.78 10.50
CA PRO A 4 -11.09 -26.40 9.94
C PRO A 4 -11.23 -26.31 8.42
N ASN A 5 -10.87 -25.14 7.88
CA ASN A 5 -10.76 -24.91 6.45
C ASN A 5 -9.66 -25.84 5.92
N THR A 6 -10.05 -26.92 5.24
CA THR A 6 -9.11 -27.79 4.54
C THR A 6 -8.58 -27.00 3.36
N ALA A 7 -7.36 -26.46 3.52
CA ALA A 7 -6.61 -25.89 2.40
C ALA A 7 -6.61 -26.92 1.28
N ARG A 8 -7.11 -26.54 0.09
CA ARG A 8 -6.93 -27.36 -1.10
C ARG A 8 -5.43 -27.53 -1.32
N PRO A 9 -4.93 -28.73 -1.66
CA PRO A 9 -3.55 -28.88 -2.06
C PRO A 9 -3.30 -27.93 -3.25
N SER A 10 -2.36 -27.01 -3.09
CA SER A 10 -1.91 -26.16 -4.19
C SER A 10 -1.34 -27.08 -5.27
N ASP A 11 -1.94 -27.02 -6.45
CA ASP A 11 -1.36 -27.63 -7.63
C ASP A 11 -0.02 -26.92 -7.88
N SER A 12 1.09 -27.58 -7.53
CA SER A 12 2.44 -27.01 -7.51
C SER A 12 2.99 -26.67 -8.91
N SER A 13 2.18 -26.84 -9.96
CA SER A 13 2.52 -26.55 -11.35
C SER A 13 2.02 -25.19 -11.85
N ALA A 14 1.10 -24.53 -11.14
CA ALA A 14 0.53 -23.27 -11.59
C ALA A 14 1.52 -22.09 -11.38
N PRO A 15 1.63 -21.16 -12.34
CA PRO A 15 2.52 -20.00 -12.19
C PRO A 15 2.04 -19.09 -11.05
N PHE A 16 3.01 -18.42 -10.40
CA PHE A 16 2.77 -17.48 -9.30
C PHE A 16 1.80 -16.35 -9.70
N PHE A 17 1.89 -15.86 -10.94
CA PHE A 17 0.99 -14.86 -11.50
C PHE A 17 0.47 -15.29 -12.88
N THR A 18 -0.78 -14.97 -13.18
CA THR A 18 -1.41 -15.24 -14.48
C THR A 18 -2.22 -14.03 -14.91
N VAL A 19 -1.98 -13.54 -16.12
CA VAL A 19 -2.80 -12.50 -16.75
C VAL A 19 -4.01 -13.14 -17.42
N GLU A 20 -5.19 -12.57 -17.19
CA GLU A 20 -6.48 -13.07 -17.67
C GLU A 20 -7.14 -12.12 -18.68
N ALA A 21 -6.94 -10.81 -18.52
CA ALA A 21 -7.43 -9.79 -19.43
C ALA A 21 -6.49 -8.57 -19.43
N GLU A 22 -6.44 -7.84 -20.54
CA GLU A 22 -5.59 -6.67 -20.72
C GLU A 22 -6.40 -5.49 -21.28
N LEU A 23 -5.99 -4.27 -20.94
CA LEU A 23 -6.53 -3.05 -21.52
C LEU A 23 -5.94 -2.83 -22.92
N PRO A 24 -6.74 -2.75 -23.99
CA PRO A 24 -6.24 -2.50 -25.33
C PRO A 24 -5.37 -1.24 -25.42
N GLY A 25 -4.19 -1.36 -26.02
CA GLY A 25 -3.25 -0.25 -26.23
C GLY A 25 -2.63 0.34 -24.96
N ARG A 26 -2.79 -0.31 -23.80
CA ARG A 26 -2.28 0.13 -22.49
C ARG A 26 -1.63 -1.05 -21.76
N LEU A 27 -0.99 -0.78 -20.61
CA LEU A 27 -0.29 -1.80 -19.82
C LEU A 27 -1.16 -2.43 -18.73
N GLY A 28 -2.32 -1.82 -18.44
CA GLY A 28 -3.26 -2.29 -17.43
C GLY A 28 -3.84 -3.66 -17.73
N ARG A 29 -4.01 -4.46 -16.67
CA ARG A 29 -4.37 -5.87 -16.78
C ARG A 29 -5.16 -6.34 -15.57
N ALA A 30 -5.89 -7.44 -15.76
CA ALA A 30 -6.51 -8.22 -14.71
C ALA A 30 -5.92 -9.62 -14.73
N GLY A 31 -5.71 -10.20 -13.55
CA GLY A 31 -5.04 -11.48 -13.40
C GLY A 31 -5.18 -12.04 -12.00
N THR A 32 -4.45 -13.11 -11.69
CA THR A 32 -4.47 -13.76 -10.37
C THR A 32 -3.05 -14.03 -9.88
N ILE A 33 -2.74 -13.58 -8.65
CA ILE A 33 -1.54 -13.97 -7.90
C ILE A 33 -1.94 -15.15 -7.00
N ARG A 34 -1.22 -16.26 -7.07
CA ARG A 34 -1.47 -17.44 -6.25
C ARG A 34 -0.52 -17.46 -5.06
N THR A 35 -1.06 -17.55 -3.85
CA THR A 35 -0.24 -17.68 -2.63
C THR A 35 -0.64 -18.93 -1.84
N PRO A 36 0.22 -19.41 -0.93
CA PRO A 36 -0.11 -20.53 -0.06
C PRO A 36 -1.40 -20.37 0.75
N HIS A 37 -1.77 -19.14 1.10
CA HIS A 37 -2.94 -18.83 1.92
C HIS A 37 -4.13 -18.30 1.12
N GLY A 38 -4.08 -18.34 -0.22
CA GLY A 38 -5.20 -18.00 -1.09
C GLY A 38 -4.80 -17.26 -2.36
N ASP A 39 -5.78 -17.05 -3.24
CA ASP A 39 -5.60 -16.31 -4.48
C ASP A 39 -5.91 -14.81 -4.26
N ILE A 40 -5.17 -13.95 -4.96
CA ILE A 40 -5.41 -12.51 -5.03
C ILE A 40 -5.76 -12.14 -6.48
N HIS A 41 -7.00 -11.77 -6.73
CA HIS A 41 -7.45 -11.31 -8.05
C HIS A 41 -7.10 -9.84 -8.24
N THR A 42 -6.26 -9.56 -9.24
CA THR A 42 -5.71 -8.25 -9.59
C THR A 42 -6.53 -7.57 -10.70
N PRO A 43 -6.69 -6.23 -10.69
CA PRO A 43 -6.18 -5.31 -9.68
C PRO A 43 -6.77 -5.53 -8.29
N ALA A 44 -5.98 -5.37 -7.21
CA ALA A 44 -6.44 -5.54 -5.83
C ALA A 44 -5.92 -4.44 -4.89
N PHE A 45 -6.77 -4.00 -3.95
CA PHE A 45 -6.36 -3.15 -2.83
C PHE A 45 -6.08 -4.00 -1.59
N ILE A 46 -4.95 -3.74 -0.94
CA ILE A 46 -4.46 -4.46 0.23
C ILE A 46 -4.53 -3.52 1.44
N PRO A 47 -5.55 -3.66 2.33
CA PRO A 47 -5.63 -2.86 3.55
C PRO A 47 -4.39 -3.02 4.43
N VAL A 48 -4.00 -1.93 5.10
CA VAL A 48 -2.77 -1.89 5.89
C VAL A 48 -3.05 -2.12 7.37
N GLY A 49 -2.61 -3.29 7.86
CA GLY A 49 -2.59 -3.68 9.25
C GLY A 49 -1.27 -3.34 9.95
N THR A 50 -0.99 -2.04 10.15
CA THR A 50 0.31 -1.50 10.61
C THR A 50 1.03 -2.32 11.70
N GLN A 51 0.31 -2.79 12.72
CA GLN A 51 0.87 -3.58 13.82
C GLN A 51 0.13 -4.92 13.95
N ALA A 52 0.08 -5.70 12.87
CA ALA A 52 -0.72 -6.93 12.79
C ALA A 52 -2.23 -6.69 13.10
N THR A 53 -2.71 -5.48 12.80
CA THR A 53 -4.13 -5.12 12.94
C THR A 53 -4.46 -3.95 12.04
N VAL A 54 -5.52 -4.08 11.23
CA VAL A 54 -6.13 -2.91 10.59
C VAL A 54 -6.81 -2.11 11.70
N LYS A 55 -6.32 -0.89 11.92
CA LYS A 55 -6.67 -0.12 13.13
C LYS A 55 -8.18 0.06 13.26
N ALA A 56 -8.69 -0.27 14.45
CA ALA A 56 -10.09 -0.14 14.90
C ALA A 56 -11.08 -1.19 14.38
N VAL A 57 -10.65 -2.20 13.61
CA VAL A 57 -11.54 -3.20 13.02
C VAL A 57 -11.01 -4.62 13.22
N LEU A 58 -11.94 -5.58 13.27
CA LEU A 58 -11.61 -7.00 13.35
C LEU A 58 -11.23 -7.56 11.97
N PRO A 59 -10.38 -8.62 11.89
CA PRO A 59 -10.05 -9.30 10.63
C PRO A 59 -11.29 -9.79 9.86
N GLU A 60 -12.32 -10.26 10.57
CA GLU A 60 -13.58 -10.72 9.99
C GLU A 60 -14.27 -9.60 9.20
N ALA A 61 -14.25 -8.37 9.71
CA ALA A 61 -14.83 -7.22 9.02
C ALA A 61 -14.08 -6.91 7.71
N MET A 62 -12.75 -7.12 7.67
CA MET A 62 -11.95 -6.96 6.44
C MET A 62 -12.30 -8.05 5.41
N ARG A 63 -12.49 -9.28 5.87
CA ARG A 63 -12.92 -10.39 5.01
C ARG A 63 -14.32 -10.16 4.46
N GLU A 64 -15.27 -9.79 5.31
CA GLU A 64 -16.67 -9.54 4.93
C GLU A 64 -16.80 -8.39 3.93
N LEU A 65 -15.97 -7.35 4.03
CA LEU A 65 -15.96 -6.25 3.07
C LEU A 65 -15.27 -6.59 1.74
N GLY A 66 -14.67 -7.77 1.60
CA GLY A 66 -14.06 -8.26 0.36
C GLY A 66 -12.54 -8.07 0.24
N ALA A 67 -11.82 -7.74 1.32
CA ALA A 67 -10.36 -7.69 1.25
C ALA A 67 -9.80 -9.09 0.94
N GLN A 68 -8.88 -9.16 0.00
CA GLN A 68 -8.26 -10.42 -0.44
C GLN A 68 -6.94 -10.70 0.29
N ALA A 69 -6.25 -9.67 0.80
CA ALA A 69 -5.02 -9.82 1.56
C ALA A 69 -4.87 -8.64 2.54
N ILE A 70 -3.93 -8.75 3.49
CA ILE A 70 -3.59 -7.67 4.42
C ILE A 70 -2.07 -7.44 4.44
N LEU A 71 -1.66 -6.17 4.44
CA LEU A 71 -0.26 -5.78 4.58
C LEU A 71 0.05 -5.37 6.02
N ALA A 72 1.05 -5.99 6.63
CA ALA A 72 1.60 -5.54 7.91
C ALA A 72 2.94 -4.83 7.72
N ASN A 73 3.33 -4.00 8.68
CA ASN A 73 4.58 -3.29 8.62
C ASN A 73 5.68 -4.02 9.40
N ALA A 74 6.77 -4.39 8.73
CA ALA A 74 7.84 -5.15 9.37
C ALA A 74 8.59 -4.33 10.43
N TYR A 75 8.76 -3.02 10.23
CA TYR A 75 9.42 -2.13 11.19
C TYR A 75 8.68 -2.08 12.53
N HIS A 76 7.36 -1.93 12.51
CA HIS A 76 6.56 -1.86 13.72
C HIS A 76 6.54 -3.20 14.45
N LEU A 77 6.36 -4.31 13.72
CA LEU A 77 6.38 -5.64 14.32
C LEU A 77 7.76 -6.06 14.82
N TYR A 78 8.82 -5.54 14.23
CA TYR A 78 10.19 -5.70 14.73
C TYR A 78 10.36 -5.05 16.11
N LEU A 79 9.90 -3.80 16.26
CA LEU A 79 10.01 -3.08 17.53
C LEU A 79 9.05 -3.63 18.59
N GLN A 80 7.84 -4.00 18.18
CA GLN A 80 6.83 -4.54 19.07
C GLN A 80 5.80 -5.38 18.28
N PRO A 81 5.61 -6.67 18.58
CA PRO A 81 6.12 -7.37 19.76
C PRO A 81 7.54 -7.95 19.62
N GLY A 82 8.11 -7.97 18.42
CA GLY A 82 9.30 -8.75 18.09
C GLY A 82 8.95 -9.85 17.08
N PRO A 83 9.78 -10.10 16.06
CA PRO A 83 9.46 -11.04 14.99
C PRO A 83 9.52 -12.51 15.43
N ASP A 84 10.29 -12.82 16.47
CA ASP A 84 10.35 -14.11 17.14
C ASP A 84 9.00 -14.47 17.80
N ILE A 85 8.39 -13.53 18.52
CA ILE A 85 7.07 -13.73 19.14
C ILE A 85 6.00 -14.03 18.07
N VAL A 86 6.02 -13.30 16.95
CA VAL A 86 5.09 -13.54 15.84
C VAL A 86 5.34 -14.92 15.21
N ALA A 87 6.61 -15.32 15.06
CA ALA A 87 6.96 -16.64 14.53
C ALA A 87 6.47 -17.77 15.45
N GLU A 88 6.69 -17.66 16.76
CA GLU A 88 6.23 -18.62 17.77
C GLU A 88 4.70 -18.74 17.83
N ALA A 89 3.99 -17.64 17.51
CA ALA A 89 2.54 -17.63 17.39
C ALA A 89 1.99 -18.24 16.08
N GLY A 90 2.86 -18.79 15.22
CA GLY A 90 2.47 -19.42 13.95
C GLY A 90 2.52 -18.49 12.74
N GLY A 91 3.24 -17.36 12.83
CA GLY A 91 3.37 -16.38 11.76
C GLY A 91 2.27 -15.32 11.75
N LEU A 92 2.42 -14.33 10.87
CA LEU A 92 1.64 -13.10 10.84
C LEU A 92 0.14 -13.37 10.74
N GLY A 93 -0.28 -14.20 9.79
CA GLY A 93 -1.70 -14.52 9.56
C GLY A 93 -2.36 -15.13 10.81
N ALA A 94 -1.72 -16.15 11.40
CA ALA A 94 -2.20 -16.78 12.63
C ALA A 94 -2.23 -15.79 13.81
N PHE A 95 -1.15 -15.02 13.99
CA PHE A 95 -1.02 -14.05 15.07
C PHE A 95 -2.12 -12.98 15.05
N MET A 96 -2.51 -12.52 13.86
CA MET A 96 -3.58 -11.53 13.70
C MET A 96 -4.98 -12.12 13.46
N ASN A 97 -5.14 -13.45 13.47
CA ASN A 97 -6.37 -14.15 13.11
C ASN A 97 -6.88 -13.80 11.70
N TRP A 98 -5.97 -13.67 10.73
CA TRP A 98 -6.29 -13.49 9.31
C TRP A 98 -6.01 -14.78 8.54
N PRO A 99 -7.03 -15.41 7.93
CA PRO A 99 -6.88 -16.71 7.27
C PRO A 99 -6.45 -16.64 5.80
N GLY A 100 -6.23 -15.43 5.25
CA GLY A 100 -5.92 -15.23 3.83
C GLY A 100 -4.47 -14.81 3.58
N PRO A 101 -4.14 -14.45 2.32
CA PRO A 101 -2.83 -13.93 1.94
C PRO A 101 -2.39 -12.71 2.75
N THR A 102 -1.09 -12.59 2.96
CA THR A 102 -0.46 -11.52 3.73
C THR A 102 0.74 -10.90 3.02
N PHE A 103 0.95 -9.61 3.26
CA PHE A 103 2.13 -8.87 2.80
C PHE A 103 2.89 -8.34 4.01
N THR A 104 4.21 -8.22 3.89
CA THR A 104 5.00 -7.34 4.76
C THR A 104 5.86 -6.42 3.93
N ASP A 105 5.91 -5.13 4.29
CA ASP A 105 6.90 -4.22 3.73
C ASP A 105 8.32 -4.49 4.28
N SER A 106 9.33 -3.87 3.66
CA SER A 106 10.74 -4.04 4.05
C SER A 106 11.11 -3.32 5.36
N GLY A 107 10.25 -2.40 5.83
CA GLY A 107 10.50 -1.47 6.93
C GLY A 107 11.38 -0.26 6.57
N GLY A 108 12.01 -0.23 5.39
CA GLY A 108 12.93 0.84 4.98
C GLY A 108 12.29 2.22 4.97
N PHE A 109 11.07 2.32 4.44
CA PHE A 109 10.29 3.56 4.41
C PHE A 109 10.09 4.15 5.82
N GLN A 110 9.73 3.34 6.81
CA GLN A 110 9.39 3.79 8.15
C GLN A 110 10.63 4.14 8.96
N VAL A 111 11.71 3.37 8.80
CA VAL A 111 13.03 3.70 9.35
C VAL A 111 13.44 5.11 8.91
N LEU A 112 13.29 5.44 7.63
CA LEU A 112 13.71 6.72 7.07
C LEU A 112 12.73 7.86 7.37
N SER A 113 11.42 7.63 7.25
CA SER A 113 10.40 8.67 7.44
C SER A 113 10.15 9.04 8.91
N LEU A 114 10.12 8.05 9.81
CA LEU A 114 10.01 8.30 11.26
C LEU A 114 11.35 8.74 11.82
N GLY A 115 12.45 8.21 11.27
CA GLY A 115 13.80 8.54 11.70
C GLY A 115 14.19 10.00 11.39
N ALA A 116 13.94 10.48 10.17
CA ALA A 116 14.30 11.85 9.81
C ALA A 116 13.22 12.90 10.17
N GLY A 117 12.20 12.53 10.95
CA GLY A 117 11.17 13.47 11.41
C GLY A 117 10.24 13.98 10.30
N PHE A 118 10.27 13.35 9.12
CA PHE A 118 9.45 13.69 7.96
C PHE A 118 8.02 13.19 8.16
N ARG A 119 7.13 14.08 8.60
CA ARG A 119 5.70 13.87 8.35
C ARG A 119 5.44 14.10 6.86
N LYS A 120 5.48 13.02 6.09
CA LYS A 120 4.86 12.81 4.77
C LYS A 120 4.65 14.10 3.95
N VAL A 121 5.74 14.72 3.50
CA VAL A 121 5.71 15.70 2.42
C VAL A 121 5.87 14.93 1.11
N LEU A 122 4.82 14.19 0.72
CA LEU A 122 4.70 13.57 -0.61
C LEU A 122 3.74 14.35 -1.52
N ALA A 123 3.45 15.60 -1.15
CA ALA A 123 2.70 16.54 -1.96
C ALA A 123 3.02 17.96 -1.46
N MET A 124 4.15 18.51 -1.87
CA MET A 124 4.34 19.96 -1.90
C MET A 124 4.75 20.29 -3.33
N ASP A 125 4.09 21.28 -3.92
CA ASP A 125 4.57 21.96 -5.12
C ASP A 125 6.01 22.39 -4.85
N THR A 126 6.98 21.71 -5.47
CA THR A 126 8.41 21.99 -5.28
C THR A 126 8.91 22.99 -6.30
N GLU A 127 8.26 24.13 -6.40
CA GLU A 127 9.00 25.32 -6.80
C GLU A 127 9.79 25.81 -5.58
N ARG A 128 11.05 25.36 -5.44
CA ARG A 128 12.24 26.16 -5.02
C ARG A 128 13.26 25.60 -4.01
N VAL A 129 13.21 24.35 -3.52
CA VAL A 129 14.32 23.86 -2.68
C VAL A 129 14.68 22.39 -2.94
N GLN A 130 15.82 22.17 -3.62
CA GLN A 130 16.55 20.91 -3.60
C GLN A 130 17.65 21.00 -2.54
N ALA A 131 17.68 20.07 -1.60
CA ALA A 131 18.74 19.95 -0.62
C ALA A 131 18.78 18.52 -0.07
N ASP A 132 19.98 17.96 0.03
CA ASP A 132 20.20 16.59 0.49
C ASP A 132 20.02 16.45 2.02
N ASP A 133 20.13 17.57 2.75
CA ASP A 133 20.03 17.65 4.21
C ASP A 133 18.95 18.65 4.68
N ILE A 134 17.71 18.54 4.21
CA ILE A 134 16.60 19.33 4.78
C ILE A 134 16.22 18.76 6.14
N ILE A 135 16.75 19.37 7.20
CA ILE A 135 16.33 19.13 8.58
C ILE A 135 15.28 20.18 8.94
N ALA A 136 14.12 19.74 9.41
CA ALA A 136 13.16 20.66 10.04
C ALA A 136 13.81 21.29 11.28
N GLU A 137 13.82 22.62 11.36
CA GLU A 137 14.44 23.38 12.45
C GLU A 137 14.01 22.83 13.83
N GLY A 138 14.99 22.41 14.64
CA GLY A 138 14.76 21.85 15.98
C GLY A 138 14.56 20.32 16.09
N LYS A 139 14.84 19.52 15.04
CA LYS A 139 14.82 18.04 15.12
C LYS A 139 16.17 17.40 14.85
N GLU A 140 16.54 16.39 15.64
CA GLU A 140 17.70 15.52 15.37
C GLU A 140 17.39 14.50 14.26
N ARG A 141 18.41 14.18 13.45
CA ARG A 141 18.35 13.12 12.43
C ARG A 141 18.39 11.76 13.13
N LEU A 142 17.25 11.07 13.24
CA LEU A 142 17.17 9.75 13.91
C LEU A 142 17.44 8.58 12.95
N ALA A 143 17.88 8.81 11.70
CA ALA A 143 18.30 7.77 10.76
C ALA A 143 19.51 8.17 9.89
N ALA A 144 20.49 7.28 9.76
CA ALA A 144 21.69 7.43 8.96
C ALA A 144 21.84 6.24 7.99
N VAL A 145 22.07 6.55 6.70
CA VAL A 145 22.15 5.56 5.61
C VAL A 145 23.59 5.49 5.10
N ASP A 146 24.15 4.29 5.02
CA ASP A 146 25.43 4.01 4.36
C ASP A 146 25.27 2.82 3.39
N ASP A 147 26.35 2.33 2.79
CA ASP A 147 26.27 1.25 1.79
C ASP A 147 25.83 -0.10 2.36
N ASP A 148 25.89 -0.27 3.68
CA ASP A 148 25.57 -1.53 4.35
C ASP A 148 24.15 -1.60 4.89
N GLY A 149 23.48 -0.45 5.05
CA GLY A 149 22.14 -0.38 5.61
C GLY A 149 21.81 0.96 6.26
N VAL A 150 20.86 0.93 7.19
CA VAL A 150 20.35 2.09 7.88
C VAL A 150 20.40 1.92 9.39
N THR A 151 21.07 2.85 10.08
CA THR A 151 21.06 2.95 11.55
C THR A 151 19.99 3.95 11.97
N PHE A 152 19.15 3.59 12.93
CA PHE A 152 18.09 4.48 13.41
C PHE A 152 17.83 4.36 14.91
N ARG A 153 17.15 5.36 15.48
CA ARG A 153 16.63 5.30 16.84
C ARG A 153 15.15 4.94 16.85
N SER A 154 14.78 4.00 17.71
CA SER A 154 13.40 3.61 17.97
C SER A 154 12.59 4.81 18.48
N HIS A 155 11.42 5.04 17.89
CA HIS A 155 10.49 6.07 18.34
C HIS A 155 9.72 5.67 19.61
N LEU A 156 9.83 4.41 20.05
CA LEU A 156 9.15 3.90 21.25
C LEU A 156 9.95 4.17 22.52
N ASP A 157 11.26 3.95 22.49
CA ASP A 157 12.13 3.94 23.67
C ASP A 157 13.50 4.62 23.45
N GLY A 158 13.79 5.10 22.24
CA GLY A 158 15.05 5.78 21.90
C GLY A 158 16.26 4.86 21.70
N SER A 159 16.08 3.54 21.79
CA SER A 159 17.15 2.56 21.56
C SER A 159 17.65 2.60 20.10
N THR A 160 18.93 2.28 19.88
CA THR A 160 19.55 2.34 18.54
C THR A 160 19.53 0.96 17.88
N HIS A 161 19.08 0.92 16.64
CA HIS A 161 18.96 -0.29 15.83
C HIS A 161 19.64 -0.12 14.47
N ARG A 162 19.96 -1.26 13.83
CA ARG A 162 20.57 -1.32 12.51
C ARG A 162 19.80 -2.27 11.62
N PHE A 163 19.27 -1.77 10.50
CA PHE A 163 18.65 -2.57 9.46
C PHE A 163 19.59 -2.68 8.26
N THR A 164 19.96 -3.91 7.93
CA THR A 164 20.63 -4.26 6.67
C THR A 164 19.65 -5.06 5.80
N PRO A 165 19.94 -5.27 4.51
CA PRO A 165 19.18 -6.20 3.66
C PRO A 165 18.91 -7.56 4.33
N GLU A 166 19.93 -8.16 4.95
CA GLU A 166 19.82 -9.48 5.59
C GLU A 166 18.92 -9.43 6.83
N VAL A 167 19.04 -8.39 7.65
CA VAL A 167 18.19 -8.21 8.83
C VAL A 167 16.73 -8.04 8.42
N SER A 168 16.43 -7.21 7.41
CA SER A 168 15.08 -7.00 6.92
C SER A 168 14.46 -8.30 6.38
N ILE A 169 15.20 -9.03 5.53
CA ILE A 169 14.73 -10.31 4.99
C ILE A 169 14.54 -11.35 6.11
N GLY A 170 15.45 -11.41 7.07
CA GLY A 170 15.32 -12.30 8.24
C GLY A 170 14.11 -11.98 9.13
N ILE A 171 13.77 -10.70 9.30
CA ILE A 171 12.55 -10.27 10.00
C ILE A 171 11.31 -10.76 9.23
N GLN A 172 11.22 -10.44 7.94
CA GLN A 172 10.06 -10.81 7.12
C GLN A 172 9.89 -12.34 7.00
N HIS A 173 11.00 -13.10 6.98
CA HIS A 173 10.95 -14.56 7.04
C HIS A 173 10.38 -15.09 8.35
N ARG A 174 10.72 -14.47 9.49
CA ARG A 174 10.13 -14.83 10.79
C ARG A 174 8.65 -14.46 10.88
N LEU A 175 8.27 -13.29 10.34
CA LEU A 175 6.86 -12.89 10.24
C LEU A 175 6.05 -13.86 9.36
N GLY A 176 6.67 -14.47 8.34
CA GLY A 176 6.05 -15.54 7.56
C GLY A 176 4.93 -15.08 6.63
N ALA A 177 5.00 -13.84 6.13
CA ALA A 177 4.02 -13.33 5.17
C ALA A 177 4.20 -13.95 3.77
N ASP A 178 3.10 -14.11 3.01
CA ASP A 178 3.14 -14.70 1.68
C ASP A 178 3.99 -13.91 0.69
N ILE A 179 3.91 -12.57 0.74
CA ILE A 179 4.64 -11.66 -0.14
C ILE A 179 5.44 -10.69 0.72
N ILE A 180 6.74 -10.60 0.45
CA ILE A 180 7.70 -9.77 1.17
C ILE A 180 8.41 -8.84 0.18
N PHE A 181 8.90 -7.68 0.65
CA PHE A 181 9.60 -6.72 -0.21
C PHE A 181 11.09 -6.66 0.12
N ALA A 182 11.92 -6.55 -0.92
CA ALA A 182 13.34 -6.29 -0.79
C ALA A 182 13.58 -4.97 -0.04
N PHE A 183 14.63 -4.95 0.77
CA PHE A 183 15.06 -3.73 1.47
C PHE A 183 15.63 -2.73 0.47
N ASP A 184 15.14 -1.50 0.55
CA ASP A 184 15.43 -0.43 -0.38
C ASP A 184 15.71 0.88 0.37
N GLU A 185 16.31 1.83 -0.34
CA GLU A 185 16.49 3.18 0.18
C GLU A 185 15.37 4.09 -0.34
N LEU A 186 14.62 4.67 0.59
CA LEU A 186 13.63 5.68 0.24
C LEU A 186 14.29 7.04 0.08
N THR A 187 14.06 7.66 -1.07
CA THR A 187 14.40 9.05 -1.32
C THR A 187 13.18 9.96 -1.31
N THR A 188 13.42 11.27 -1.25
CA THR A 188 12.39 12.31 -1.30
C THR A 188 12.57 13.19 -2.54
N LEU A 189 11.53 13.95 -2.94
CA LEU A 189 11.62 14.86 -4.09
C LEU A 189 12.60 16.01 -3.88
N VAL A 190 12.99 16.31 -2.65
CA VAL A 190 13.96 17.37 -2.33
C VAL A 190 15.41 16.92 -2.50
N ASN A 191 15.67 15.61 -2.55
CA ASN A 191 17.02 15.10 -2.78
C ASN A 191 17.52 15.45 -4.19
N THR A 192 18.80 15.77 -4.30
CA THR A 192 19.44 16.11 -5.57
C THR A 192 19.45 14.91 -6.52
N ARG A 193 19.54 15.16 -7.83
CA ARG A 193 19.68 14.08 -8.82
C ARG A 193 20.89 13.18 -8.53
N GLY A 194 22.02 13.76 -8.09
CA GLY A 194 23.20 13.00 -7.72
C GLY A 194 22.94 12.01 -6.58
N TYR A 195 22.20 12.43 -5.55
CA TYR A 195 21.76 11.53 -4.49
C TYR A 195 20.81 10.44 -5.00
N GLN A 196 19.87 10.79 -5.88
CA GLN A 196 18.94 9.83 -6.49
C GLN A 196 19.66 8.74 -7.29
N GLU A 197 20.69 9.11 -8.07
CA GLU A 197 21.53 8.15 -8.79
C GLU A 197 22.31 7.21 -7.85
N GLN A 198 22.82 7.73 -6.73
CA GLN A 198 23.50 6.93 -5.72
C GLN A 198 22.53 5.97 -5.03
N SER A 199 21.33 6.46 -4.69
CA SER A 199 20.30 5.66 -4.03
C SER A 199 19.76 4.53 -4.91
N VAL A 200 19.58 4.77 -6.22
CA VAL A 200 19.23 3.70 -7.18
C VAL A 200 20.33 2.63 -7.24
N ARG A 201 21.61 3.05 -7.29
CA ARG A 201 22.76 2.13 -7.27
C ARG A 201 22.80 1.31 -5.97
N ARG A 202 22.60 1.96 -4.83
CA ARG A 202 22.57 1.31 -3.51
C ARG A 202 21.42 0.33 -3.38
N THR A 203 20.22 0.74 -3.79
CA THR A 203 19.02 -0.11 -3.80
C THR A 203 19.23 -1.36 -4.67
N HIS A 204 19.89 -1.24 -5.82
CA HIS A 204 20.24 -2.41 -6.64
C HIS A 204 21.25 -3.35 -5.94
N ALA A 205 22.28 -2.80 -5.28
CA ALA A 205 23.23 -3.60 -4.51
C ALA A 205 22.55 -4.31 -3.32
N TRP A 206 21.63 -3.63 -2.64
CA TRP A 206 20.82 -4.21 -1.57
C TRP A 206 19.84 -5.27 -2.07
N ALA A 207 19.28 -5.12 -3.27
CA ALA A 207 18.41 -6.10 -3.90
C ALA A 207 19.12 -7.46 -4.10
N LEU A 208 20.39 -7.44 -4.54
CA LEU A 208 21.22 -8.64 -4.67
C LEU A 208 21.43 -9.35 -3.31
N ARG A 209 21.71 -8.57 -2.27
CA ARG A 209 21.85 -9.07 -0.89
C ARG A 209 20.55 -9.67 -0.36
N CYS A 210 19.41 -9.01 -0.63
CA CYS A 210 18.09 -9.51 -0.27
C CYS A 210 17.81 -10.87 -0.91
N LEU A 211 18.10 -11.03 -2.21
CA LEU A 211 17.93 -12.30 -2.92
C LEU A 211 18.81 -13.41 -2.35
N ALA A 212 20.08 -13.10 -2.08
CA ALA A 212 21.01 -14.06 -1.50
C ALA A 212 20.53 -14.55 -0.12
N GLU A 213 20.12 -13.64 0.77
CA GLU A 213 19.60 -14.01 2.08
C GLU A 213 18.26 -14.74 1.99
N HIS A 214 17.36 -14.31 1.09
CA HIS A 214 16.08 -14.95 0.88
C HIS A 214 16.24 -16.42 0.46
N ARG A 215 17.15 -16.70 -0.48
CA ARG A 215 17.51 -18.06 -0.89
C ARG A 215 18.09 -18.86 0.27
N ARG A 216 19.07 -18.29 0.99
CA ARG A 216 19.71 -18.95 2.14
C ARG A 216 18.69 -19.36 3.22
N LEU A 217 17.74 -18.49 3.53
CA LEU A 217 16.69 -18.76 4.51
C LEU A 217 15.64 -19.73 3.99
N ALA A 218 15.28 -19.66 2.71
CA ALA A 218 14.38 -20.62 2.07
C ALA A 218 14.97 -22.04 2.07
N ASP A 219 16.25 -22.18 1.73
CA ASP A 219 16.96 -23.47 1.73
C ASP A 219 17.11 -24.06 3.14
N ALA A 220 17.18 -23.20 4.17
CA ALA A 220 17.27 -23.60 5.57
C ALA A 220 15.91 -23.80 6.24
N ALA A 221 14.80 -23.45 5.58
CA ALA A 221 13.46 -23.56 6.14
C ALA A 221 13.02 -25.02 6.26
N ALA A 222 12.15 -25.29 7.23
CA ALA A 222 11.51 -26.59 7.35
C ALA A 222 10.65 -26.86 6.09
N ALA A 223 10.61 -28.13 5.66
CA ALA A 223 9.96 -28.52 4.40
C ALA A 223 8.45 -28.24 4.36
N ASP A 224 7.82 -28.08 5.52
CA ASP A 224 6.40 -27.75 5.69
C ASP A 224 6.12 -26.23 5.68
N LYS A 225 7.16 -25.39 5.76
CA LYS A 225 6.99 -23.93 5.72
C LYS A 225 6.71 -23.48 4.29
N PRO A 226 5.59 -22.75 4.05
CA PRO A 226 5.30 -22.24 2.72
C PRO A 226 6.38 -21.28 2.21
N ARG A 227 6.68 -21.34 0.91
CA ARG A 227 7.56 -20.37 0.25
C ARG A 227 6.95 -18.97 0.32
N GLN A 228 7.75 -18.00 0.72
CA GLN A 228 7.42 -16.58 0.63
C GLN A 228 7.91 -16.04 -0.71
N ALA A 229 7.09 -15.25 -1.40
CA ALA A 229 7.48 -14.57 -2.63
C ALA A 229 8.23 -13.27 -2.29
N LEU A 230 9.31 -12.98 -3.02
CA LEU A 230 10.10 -11.75 -2.81
C LEU A 230 9.91 -10.77 -3.96
N PHE A 231 9.49 -9.54 -3.64
CA PHE A 231 9.32 -8.47 -4.62
C PHE A 231 10.49 -7.48 -4.56
N GLY A 232 11.08 -7.17 -5.71
CA GLY A 232 12.09 -6.11 -5.83
C GLY A 232 11.44 -4.73 -5.83
N VAL A 233 12.08 -3.70 -5.26
CA VAL A 233 11.49 -2.35 -5.20
C VAL A 233 12.19 -1.40 -6.18
N VAL A 234 11.43 -0.89 -7.15
CA VAL A 234 11.92 0.06 -8.16
C VAL A 234 11.89 1.48 -7.57
N GLN A 235 13.06 2.12 -7.52
CA GLN A 235 13.28 3.52 -7.14
C GLN A 235 13.60 4.39 -8.37
N GLY A 236 13.97 5.67 -8.16
CA GLY A 236 14.37 6.60 -9.24
C GLY A 236 13.63 7.94 -9.29
N ALA A 237 12.83 8.24 -8.25
CA ALA A 237 12.07 9.50 -8.12
C ALA A 237 11.28 9.84 -9.40
N GLN A 238 11.48 11.04 -9.97
CA GLN A 238 10.76 11.56 -11.14
C GLN A 238 11.54 11.48 -12.45
N TYR A 239 12.67 10.79 -12.46
CA TYR A 239 13.58 10.75 -13.61
C TYR A 239 13.33 9.50 -14.45
N GLU A 240 12.95 9.68 -15.73
CA GLU A 240 12.64 8.58 -16.65
C GLU A 240 13.82 7.63 -16.83
N ASP A 241 15.01 8.19 -17.08
CA ASP A 241 16.26 7.43 -17.26
C ASP A 241 16.55 6.56 -16.04
N LEU A 242 16.45 7.12 -14.82
CA LEU A 242 16.69 6.37 -13.59
C LEU A 242 15.64 5.29 -13.35
N ARG A 243 14.36 5.59 -13.60
CA ARG A 243 13.25 4.63 -13.43
C ARG A 243 13.38 3.45 -14.38
N ARG A 244 13.67 3.70 -15.65
CA ARG A 244 13.88 2.64 -16.64
C ARG A 244 15.13 1.83 -16.34
N GLN A 245 16.24 2.48 -15.97
CA GLN A 245 17.46 1.79 -15.58
C GLN A 245 17.24 0.88 -14.37
N ALA A 246 16.59 1.39 -13.32
CA ALA A 246 16.28 0.61 -12.12
C ALA A 246 15.36 -0.57 -12.43
N ALA A 247 14.32 -0.37 -13.24
CA ALA A 247 13.39 -1.41 -13.63
C ALA A 247 14.08 -2.52 -14.44
N ARG A 248 14.90 -2.18 -15.45
CA ARG A 248 15.66 -3.15 -16.24
C ARG A 248 16.64 -3.95 -15.38
N GLY A 249 17.41 -3.28 -14.54
CA GLY A 249 18.39 -3.93 -13.66
C GLY A 249 17.72 -4.93 -12.72
N LEU A 250 16.58 -4.58 -12.13
CA LEU A 250 15.81 -5.49 -11.28
C LEU A 250 15.11 -6.61 -12.06
N ALA A 251 14.68 -6.37 -13.30
CA ALA A 251 14.03 -7.36 -14.15
C ALA A 251 14.95 -8.52 -14.54
N GLU A 252 16.27 -8.28 -14.62
CA GLU A 252 17.30 -9.31 -14.84
C GLU A 252 17.50 -10.21 -13.61
N LEU A 253 16.96 -9.83 -12.45
CA LEU A 253 17.07 -10.58 -11.21
C LEU A 253 15.85 -11.48 -10.95
N ASP A 254 16.05 -12.48 -10.11
CA ASP A 254 15.10 -13.55 -9.82
C ASP A 254 14.07 -13.17 -8.73
N PHE A 255 13.33 -12.08 -8.97
CA PHE A 255 12.22 -11.66 -8.11
C PHE A 255 10.89 -12.26 -8.57
N ASP A 256 9.99 -12.54 -7.63
CA ASP A 256 8.65 -13.06 -7.92
C ASP A 256 7.68 -11.97 -8.41
N GLY A 257 7.98 -10.71 -8.13
CA GLY A 257 7.21 -9.52 -8.50
C GLY A 257 7.96 -8.23 -8.21
N PHE A 258 7.32 -7.08 -8.40
CA PHE A 258 7.97 -5.78 -8.25
C PHE A 258 7.11 -4.75 -7.53
N GLY A 259 7.66 -4.10 -6.52
CA GLY A 259 7.12 -2.88 -5.93
C GLY A 259 7.54 -1.65 -6.74
N ILE A 260 6.62 -0.71 -6.93
CA ILE A 260 6.89 0.61 -7.53
C ILE A 260 6.89 1.61 -6.37
N GLY A 261 8.09 1.98 -5.92
CA GLY A 261 8.31 2.84 -4.74
C GLY A 261 8.84 4.22 -5.10
N GLY A 262 9.20 4.99 -4.07
CA GLY A 262 9.86 6.30 -4.20
C GLY A 262 8.92 7.50 -4.20
N ALA A 263 9.50 8.68 -4.03
CA ALA A 263 8.75 9.93 -4.05
C ALA A 263 8.38 10.31 -5.49
N LEU A 264 7.09 10.55 -5.72
CA LEU A 264 6.49 10.81 -7.02
C LEU A 264 5.56 12.01 -6.88
N GLU A 265 5.55 12.91 -7.86
CA GLU A 265 4.46 13.89 -7.96
C GLU A 265 3.21 13.22 -8.51
N LYS A 266 2.06 13.57 -7.91
CA LYS A 266 0.76 13.06 -8.32
C LYS A 266 0.50 13.24 -9.82
N GLN A 267 0.90 14.39 -10.37
CA GLN A 267 0.68 14.75 -11.77
C GLN A 267 1.40 13.80 -12.74
N ASN A 268 2.54 13.24 -12.32
CA ASN A 268 3.39 12.37 -13.13
C ASN A 268 3.19 10.88 -12.82
N LEU A 269 2.24 10.53 -11.95
CA LEU A 269 2.03 9.16 -11.47
C LEU A 269 1.87 8.16 -12.63
N ALA A 270 0.92 8.40 -13.53
CA ALA A 270 0.65 7.50 -14.66
C ALA A 270 1.87 7.33 -15.56
N THR A 271 2.58 8.43 -15.82
CA THR A 271 3.76 8.48 -16.68
C THR A 271 4.89 7.64 -16.09
N ILE A 272 5.20 7.85 -14.80
CA ILE A 272 6.29 7.14 -14.13
C ILE A 272 5.98 5.65 -13.96
N VAL A 273 4.75 5.31 -13.58
CA VAL A 273 4.29 3.91 -13.54
C VAL A 273 4.42 3.29 -14.93
N GLY A 274 4.03 4.00 -15.99
CA GLY A 274 4.14 3.54 -17.37
C GLY A 274 5.57 3.25 -17.79
N TRP A 275 6.52 4.14 -17.45
CA TRP A 275 7.95 3.91 -17.70
C TRP A 275 8.42 2.61 -17.05
N VAL A 276 8.16 2.43 -15.75
CA VAL A 276 8.57 1.24 -15.00
C VAL A 276 7.91 -0.02 -15.57
N CYS A 277 6.59 -0.02 -15.70
CA CYS A 277 5.80 -1.15 -16.16
C CYS A 277 6.12 -1.59 -17.59
N SER A 278 6.65 -0.70 -18.43
CA SER A 278 7.10 -1.03 -19.80
C SER A 278 8.41 -1.81 -19.83
N GLU A 279 9.22 -1.73 -18.77
CA GLU A 279 10.52 -2.42 -18.67
C GLU A 279 10.42 -3.72 -17.86
N LEU A 280 9.40 -3.85 -17.01
CA LEU A 280 9.21 -5.03 -16.17
C LEU A 280 8.58 -6.21 -16.94
N PRO A 281 8.91 -7.47 -16.59
CA PRO A 281 8.30 -8.65 -17.19
C PRO A 281 6.78 -8.65 -17.11
N ALA A 282 6.11 -9.20 -18.14
CA ALA A 282 4.66 -9.22 -18.21
C ALA A 282 4.03 -10.32 -17.33
N ASP A 283 4.77 -11.38 -17.06
CA ASP A 283 4.39 -12.54 -16.26
C ASP A 283 4.62 -12.36 -14.74
N LYS A 284 5.05 -11.17 -14.31
CA LYS A 284 5.29 -10.84 -12.90
C LYS A 284 4.37 -9.70 -12.42
N PRO A 285 3.78 -9.80 -11.21
CA PRO A 285 2.88 -8.81 -10.68
C PRO A 285 3.62 -7.55 -10.21
N ARG A 286 2.91 -6.42 -10.24
CA ARG A 286 3.43 -5.09 -9.95
C ARG A 286 2.61 -4.44 -8.83
N HIS A 287 3.25 -4.09 -7.73
CA HIS A 287 2.63 -3.50 -6.55
C HIS A 287 2.94 -2.00 -6.46
N MET A 288 1.93 -1.15 -6.53
CA MET A 288 2.09 0.29 -6.40
C MET A 288 1.96 0.71 -4.92
N LEU A 289 3.07 1.20 -4.37
CA LEU A 289 3.18 1.46 -2.93
C LEU A 289 2.50 2.78 -2.54
N GLY A 290 1.59 2.73 -1.56
CA GLY A 290 1.18 3.89 -0.77
C GLY A 290 0.12 4.84 -1.37
N ILE A 291 -0.69 4.41 -2.34
CA ILE A 291 -1.73 5.22 -2.99
C ILE A 291 -3.15 4.66 -2.78
N SER A 292 -4.16 5.54 -2.74
CA SER A 292 -5.57 5.11 -2.60
C SER A 292 -6.62 6.12 -3.06
N GLU A 293 -6.24 7.23 -3.70
CA GLU A 293 -7.26 8.14 -4.23
C GLU A 293 -7.84 7.58 -5.54
N PRO A 294 -9.14 7.78 -5.83
CA PRO A 294 -9.77 7.16 -7.00
C PRO A 294 -9.07 7.46 -8.33
N ASP A 295 -8.67 8.71 -8.56
CA ASP A 295 -7.96 9.12 -9.78
C ASP A 295 -6.59 8.44 -9.91
N ASP A 296 -5.84 8.35 -8.81
CA ASP A 296 -4.55 7.66 -8.76
C ASP A 296 -4.69 6.16 -9.07
N LEU A 297 -5.73 5.50 -8.54
CA LEU A 297 -5.99 4.09 -8.80
C LEU A 297 -6.27 3.82 -10.28
N PHE A 298 -7.15 4.60 -10.92
CA PHE A 298 -7.40 4.45 -12.36
C PHE A 298 -6.14 4.72 -13.18
N ALA A 299 -5.39 5.78 -12.84
CA ALA A 299 -4.17 6.16 -13.53
C ALA A 299 -3.09 5.07 -13.45
N ALA A 300 -2.83 4.55 -12.25
CA ALA A 300 -1.81 3.53 -12.02
C ALA A 300 -2.22 2.17 -12.62
N VAL A 301 -3.49 1.78 -12.52
CA VAL A 301 -3.99 0.55 -13.19
C VAL A 301 -3.84 0.67 -14.70
N ALA A 302 -4.25 1.78 -15.32
CA ALA A 302 -4.10 1.97 -16.76
C ALA A 302 -2.62 1.90 -17.21
N ALA A 303 -1.71 2.33 -16.33
CA ALA A 303 -0.26 2.28 -16.53
C ALA A 303 0.39 0.93 -16.17
N GLY A 304 -0.38 -0.05 -15.67
CA GLY A 304 0.08 -1.44 -15.51
C GLY A 304 0.37 -1.89 -14.08
N ALA A 305 -0.11 -1.19 -13.06
CA ALA A 305 -0.04 -1.67 -11.67
C ALA A 305 -1.17 -2.67 -11.35
N ASP A 306 -0.83 -3.73 -10.60
CA ASP A 306 -1.71 -4.87 -10.31
C ASP A 306 -2.22 -4.91 -8.86
N THR A 307 -1.47 -4.34 -7.91
CA THR A 307 -1.89 -4.27 -6.51
C THR A 307 -1.52 -2.93 -5.87
N PHE A 308 -2.24 -2.57 -4.81
CA PHE A 308 -2.12 -1.26 -4.16
C PHE A 308 -2.24 -1.40 -2.65
N ASP A 309 -1.55 -0.56 -1.89
CA ASP A 309 -1.77 -0.42 -0.46
C ASP A 309 -1.84 1.06 -0.06
N CYS A 310 -2.60 1.37 0.99
CA CYS A 310 -2.48 2.67 1.64
C CYS A 310 -3.09 2.67 3.03
N VAL A 311 -2.43 3.38 3.96
CA VAL A 311 -2.99 3.67 5.28
C VAL A 311 -4.11 4.73 5.25
N SER A 312 -4.29 5.46 4.13
CA SER A 312 -5.20 6.61 4.07
C SER A 312 -6.64 6.26 4.45
N PRO A 313 -7.27 5.21 3.90
CA PRO A 313 -8.68 4.92 4.13
C PRO A 313 -9.04 4.75 5.61
N SER A 314 -8.35 3.86 6.32
CA SER A 314 -8.49 3.72 7.78
C SER A 314 -8.06 4.97 8.54
N ARG A 315 -6.96 5.63 8.17
CA ARG A 315 -6.43 6.80 8.91
C ARG A 315 -7.39 7.99 8.88
N VAL A 316 -7.96 8.31 7.71
CA VAL A 316 -8.87 9.45 7.59
C VAL A 316 -10.26 9.13 8.17
N ALA A 317 -10.69 7.86 8.11
CA ALA A 317 -11.91 7.38 8.79
C ALA A 317 -11.88 7.69 10.29
N ARG A 318 -10.78 7.34 10.97
CA ARG A 318 -10.61 7.62 12.42
C ARG A 318 -10.58 9.11 12.76
N ASN A 319 -10.38 9.96 11.76
CA ASN A 319 -10.43 11.42 11.87
C ASN A 319 -11.68 12.02 11.22
N ALA A 320 -12.78 11.26 11.19
CA ALA A 320 -14.12 11.66 10.74
C ALA A 320 -14.28 11.97 9.24
N ALA A 321 -13.26 11.74 8.42
CA ALA A 321 -13.39 11.86 6.97
C ALA A 321 -13.84 10.52 6.35
N VAL A 322 -14.95 10.56 5.62
CA VAL A 322 -15.55 9.39 4.97
C VAL A 322 -15.62 9.59 3.46
N TYR A 323 -15.47 8.49 2.71
CA TYR A 323 -15.61 8.47 1.26
C TYR A 323 -17.07 8.27 0.83
N SER A 324 -17.44 8.77 -0.35
CA SER A 324 -18.73 8.49 -0.98
C SER A 324 -18.59 8.56 -2.49
N ALA A 325 -19.60 8.09 -3.23
CA ALA A 325 -19.67 8.24 -4.69
C ALA A 325 -19.55 9.69 -5.18
N THR A 326 -19.81 10.68 -4.31
CA THR A 326 -19.78 12.13 -4.64
C THR A 326 -18.63 12.88 -3.98
N GLY A 327 -17.58 12.15 -3.58
CA GLY A 327 -16.38 12.72 -2.99
C GLY A 327 -16.25 12.46 -1.49
N ARG A 328 -15.12 12.91 -0.94
CA ARG A 328 -14.78 12.82 0.48
C ARG A 328 -15.38 13.98 1.26
N TYR A 329 -15.90 13.71 2.46
CA TYR A 329 -16.38 14.75 3.36
C TYR A 329 -16.18 14.39 4.84
N ASN A 330 -16.31 15.37 5.73
CA ASN A 330 -16.20 15.17 7.18
C ASN A 330 -17.57 14.98 7.83
N ILE A 331 -17.80 13.84 8.47
CA ILE A 331 -19.09 13.49 9.09
C ILE A 331 -19.43 14.36 10.32
N THR A 332 -18.45 15.05 10.91
CA THR A 332 -18.66 15.97 12.03
C THR A 332 -19.24 17.33 11.63
N ASN A 333 -19.43 17.60 10.33
CA ASN A 333 -20.09 18.82 9.87
C ASN A 333 -21.52 18.92 10.41
N ALA A 334 -21.91 20.11 10.86
CA ALA A 334 -23.19 20.34 11.55
C ALA A 334 -24.43 19.91 10.74
N ARG A 335 -24.35 19.97 9.40
CA ARG A 335 -25.42 19.54 8.49
C ARG A 335 -25.84 18.08 8.70
N TYR A 336 -24.95 17.24 9.22
CA TYR A 336 -25.21 15.81 9.43
C TYR A 336 -25.89 15.50 10.77
N ARG A 337 -26.06 16.48 11.66
CA ARG A 337 -26.65 16.27 13.01
C ARG A 337 -28.04 15.63 12.99
N ARG A 338 -28.83 15.88 11.94
CA ARG A 338 -30.19 15.34 11.74
C ARG A 338 -30.34 14.59 10.42
N ASP A 339 -29.22 14.14 9.86
CA ASP A 339 -29.22 13.40 8.60
C ASP A 339 -29.32 11.91 8.87
N PHE A 340 -30.53 11.36 8.74
CA PHE A 340 -30.82 9.95 9.04
C PHE A 340 -30.57 8.99 7.88
N ASN A 341 -29.83 9.42 6.86
CA ASN A 341 -29.40 8.58 5.75
C ASN A 341 -28.06 7.88 6.07
N PRO A 342 -27.68 6.81 5.35
CA PRO A 342 -26.35 6.20 5.45
C PRO A 342 -25.24 7.14 4.97
N ILE A 343 -23.96 6.77 5.17
CA ILE A 343 -22.83 7.53 4.62
C ILE A 343 -22.99 7.65 3.10
N ASP A 344 -23.19 6.53 2.43
CA ASP A 344 -23.40 6.42 1.00
C ASP A 344 -24.56 5.44 0.75
N ALA A 345 -25.58 5.88 -0.01
CA ALA A 345 -26.77 5.07 -0.30
C ALA A 345 -26.48 3.90 -1.24
N GLU A 346 -25.39 3.96 -2.00
CA GLU A 346 -24.96 2.90 -2.91
C GLU A 346 -24.03 1.89 -2.21
N CYS A 347 -23.67 2.10 -0.93
CA CYS A 347 -22.74 1.25 -0.20
C CYS A 347 -23.47 0.19 0.64
N GLY A 348 -23.20 -1.08 0.36
CA GLY A 348 -23.73 -2.22 1.11
C GLY A 348 -22.86 -2.66 2.30
N CYS A 349 -21.99 -1.80 2.84
CA CYS A 349 -21.17 -2.15 4.01
C CYS A 349 -22.03 -2.22 5.28
N TYR A 350 -21.54 -2.92 6.32
CA TYR A 350 -22.20 -3.01 7.62
C TYR A 350 -22.62 -1.62 8.15
N THR A 351 -21.73 -0.63 8.06
CA THR A 351 -22.03 0.72 8.55
C THR A 351 -23.17 1.39 7.80
N CYS A 352 -23.20 1.33 6.47
CA CYS A 352 -24.26 1.95 5.67
C CYS A 352 -25.59 1.19 5.77
N ALA A 353 -25.57 -0.12 6.04
CA ALA A 353 -26.77 -0.92 6.23
C ALA A 353 -27.46 -0.66 7.58
N HIS A 354 -26.71 -0.26 8.61
CA HIS A 354 -27.21 -0.25 9.99
C HIS A 354 -27.18 1.11 10.70
N TYR A 355 -26.40 2.07 10.20
CA TYR A 355 -26.18 3.34 10.90
C TYR A 355 -26.37 4.55 9.99
N THR A 356 -26.79 5.65 10.62
CA THR A 356 -27.04 6.92 9.95
C THR A 356 -25.87 7.89 10.11
N ARG A 357 -25.80 8.89 9.22
CA ARG A 357 -24.84 10.00 9.34
C ARG A 357 -25.02 10.78 10.64
N ALA A 358 -26.26 10.94 11.11
CA ALA A 358 -26.57 11.56 12.40
C ALA A 358 -25.98 10.79 13.59
N TYR A 359 -26.07 9.47 13.57
CA TYR A 359 -25.48 8.64 14.62
C TYR A 359 -23.96 8.72 14.61
N LEU A 360 -23.34 8.61 13.43
CA LEU A 360 -21.89 8.74 13.29
C LEU A 360 -21.38 10.13 13.71
N HIS A 361 -22.08 11.18 13.33
CA HIS A 361 -21.82 12.54 13.79
C HIS A 361 -21.82 12.62 15.32
N HIS A 362 -22.84 12.04 15.96
CA HIS A 362 -22.94 11.96 17.41
C HIS A 362 -21.74 11.20 18.02
N LEU A 363 -21.39 10.01 17.53
CA LEU A 363 -20.28 9.22 18.07
C LEU A 363 -18.95 10.00 18.05
N PHE A 364 -18.65 10.72 16.97
CA PHE A 364 -17.44 11.57 16.93
C PHE A 364 -17.51 12.74 17.91
N LYS A 365 -18.68 13.37 18.08
CA LYS A 365 -18.84 14.45 19.07
C LYS A 365 -18.71 13.93 20.51
N ALA A 366 -19.18 12.71 20.75
CA ALA A 366 -19.06 12.01 22.03
C ALA A 366 -17.68 11.37 22.26
N LYS A 367 -16.81 11.34 21.25
CA LYS A 367 -15.48 10.68 21.26
C LYS A 367 -15.56 9.16 21.53
N GLU A 368 -16.63 8.53 21.06
CA GLU A 368 -16.83 7.09 21.19
C GLU A 368 -15.94 6.30 20.23
N LEU A 369 -15.29 5.24 20.71
CA LEU A 369 -14.39 4.39 19.92
C LEU A 369 -15.10 3.76 18.71
N LEU A 370 -16.39 3.47 18.84
CA LEU A 370 -17.22 2.90 17.77
C LEU A 370 -17.23 3.76 16.50
N SER A 371 -17.03 5.08 16.61
CA SER A 371 -16.94 5.97 15.43
C SER A 371 -15.81 5.56 14.48
N ALA A 372 -14.65 5.20 15.05
CA ALA A 372 -13.47 4.77 14.32
C ALA A 372 -13.70 3.43 13.62
N THR A 373 -14.31 2.46 14.31
CA THR A 373 -14.65 1.15 13.76
C THR A 373 -15.59 1.27 12.57
N LEU A 374 -16.74 1.94 12.75
CA LEU A 374 -17.76 2.06 11.70
C LEU A 374 -17.23 2.82 10.47
N CYS A 375 -16.53 3.94 10.67
CA CYS A 375 -16.01 4.69 9.53
C CYS A 375 -14.87 3.96 8.82
N THR A 376 -14.09 3.14 9.53
CA THR A 376 -13.02 2.34 8.91
C THR A 376 -13.60 1.23 8.06
N ILE A 377 -14.62 0.49 8.55
CA ILE A 377 -15.33 -0.51 7.74
C ILE A 377 -15.84 0.12 6.44
N HIS A 378 -16.45 1.30 6.53
CA HIS A 378 -16.97 2.00 5.36
C HIS A 378 -15.87 2.42 4.38
N ASN A 379 -14.82 3.09 4.85
CA ASN A 379 -13.78 3.61 3.96
C ASN A 379 -12.96 2.50 3.29
N GLU A 380 -12.65 1.43 4.02
CA GLU A 380 -11.96 0.26 3.43
C GLU A 380 -12.87 -0.41 2.39
N ARG A 381 -14.17 -0.61 2.68
CA ARG A 381 -15.13 -1.16 1.69
C ARG A 381 -15.21 -0.28 0.44
N PHE A 382 -15.21 1.04 0.59
CA PHE A 382 -15.28 1.95 -0.56
C PHE A 382 -14.12 1.72 -1.53
N ILE A 383 -12.88 1.66 -1.02
CA ILE A 383 -11.68 1.50 -1.85
C ILE A 383 -11.55 0.07 -2.39
N VAL A 384 -11.75 -0.95 -1.56
CA VAL A 384 -11.70 -2.36 -2.00
C VAL A 384 -12.71 -2.59 -3.12
N ARG A 385 -13.96 -2.12 -2.95
CA ARG A 385 -14.99 -2.25 -3.98
C ARG A 385 -14.64 -1.48 -5.26
N LEU A 386 -14.05 -0.30 -5.16
CA LEU A 386 -13.64 0.46 -6.34
C LEU A 386 -12.63 -0.33 -7.18
N VAL A 387 -11.63 -0.93 -6.54
CA VAL A 387 -10.62 -1.74 -7.24
C VAL A 387 -11.23 -3.03 -7.80
N ASP A 388 -12.20 -3.64 -7.11
CA ASP A 388 -12.98 -4.77 -7.64
C ASP A 388 -13.78 -4.40 -8.90
N GLN A 389 -14.41 -3.21 -8.91
CA GLN A 389 -15.11 -2.68 -10.08
C GLN A 389 -14.16 -2.42 -11.24
N ILE A 390 -12.97 -1.87 -10.97
CA ILE A 390 -11.93 -1.67 -11.98
C ILE A 390 -11.53 -3.01 -12.60
N ARG A 391 -11.29 -4.04 -11.77
CA ARG A 391 -10.96 -5.39 -12.23
C ARG A 391 -12.06 -5.98 -13.13
N ALA A 392 -13.32 -5.86 -12.71
CA ALA A 392 -14.46 -6.31 -13.51
C ALA A 392 -14.55 -5.56 -14.85
N ALA A 393 -14.35 -4.24 -14.84
CA ALA A 393 -14.42 -3.41 -16.03
C ALA A 393 -13.27 -3.69 -17.02
N ILE A 394 -12.07 -4.06 -16.56
CA ILE A 394 -11.00 -4.53 -17.47
C ILE A 394 -11.45 -5.79 -18.20
N ARG A 395 -11.99 -6.78 -17.47
CA ARG A 395 -12.47 -8.05 -18.06
C ARG A 395 -13.63 -7.84 -19.02
N ALA A 396 -14.49 -6.86 -18.76
CA ALA A 396 -15.65 -6.54 -19.60
C ALA A 396 -15.33 -5.59 -20.76
N GLY A 397 -14.16 -4.94 -20.79
CA GLY A 397 -13.84 -3.89 -21.77
C GLY A 397 -14.50 -2.53 -21.48
N GLU A 398 -14.98 -2.30 -20.25
CA GLU A 398 -15.76 -1.13 -19.82
C GLU A 398 -14.95 -0.13 -18.96
N PHE A 399 -13.62 -0.27 -18.94
CA PHE A 399 -12.75 0.49 -18.03
C PHE A 399 -12.90 2.01 -18.16
N ASP A 400 -12.93 2.55 -19.38
CA ASP A 400 -13.02 3.99 -19.58
C ASP A 400 -14.41 4.56 -19.24
N GLU A 401 -15.47 3.78 -19.44
CA GLU A 401 -16.83 4.14 -19.04
C GLU A 401 -16.93 4.21 -17.51
N LEU A 402 -16.43 3.18 -16.81
CA LEU A 402 -16.36 3.18 -15.35
C LEU A 402 -15.53 4.35 -14.83
N ARG A 403 -14.37 4.62 -15.44
CA ARG A 403 -13.50 5.74 -15.06
C ARG A 403 -14.21 7.07 -15.19
N ALA A 404 -14.84 7.33 -16.34
CA ALA A 404 -15.58 8.56 -16.57
C ALA A 404 -16.74 8.73 -15.57
N HIS A 405 -17.49 7.65 -15.32
CA HIS A 405 -18.58 7.65 -14.35
C HIS A 405 -18.10 7.95 -12.92
N VAL A 406 -17.11 7.22 -12.43
CA VAL A 406 -16.63 7.35 -11.05
C VAL A 406 -15.97 8.71 -10.83
N LEU A 407 -15.03 9.12 -11.69
CA LEU A 407 -14.31 10.37 -11.51
C LEU A 407 -15.21 11.59 -11.72
N GLY A 408 -16.12 11.52 -12.70
CA GLY A 408 -17.12 12.57 -12.93
C GLY A 408 -17.98 12.81 -11.70
N ARG A 409 -18.50 11.75 -11.07
CA ARG A 409 -19.32 11.88 -9.86
C ARG A 409 -18.52 12.30 -8.63
N TYR A 410 -17.34 11.69 -8.42
CA TYR A 410 -16.54 11.89 -7.21
C TYR A 410 -15.96 13.31 -7.12
N TYR A 411 -15.57 13.91 -8.26
CA TYR A 411 -14.94 15.22 -8.30
C TYR A 411 -15.87 16.37 -8.78
N ALA A 412 -17.12 16.12 -9.17
CA ALA A 412 -18.08 17.13 -9.65
C ALA A 412 -18.24 18.37 -8.75
N ARG A 413 -18.22 18.19 -7.42
CA ARG A 413 -18.33 19.33 -6.49
C ARG A 413 -17.08 20.19 -6.43
N SER A 414 -15.91 19.59 -6.68
CA SER A 414 -14.63 20.32 -6.68
C SER A 414 -14.45 21.15 -7.95
N SER A 415 -14.99 20.71 -9.10
CA SER A 415 -15.05 21.51 -10.32
C SER A 415 -16.01 22.69 -10.15
N ALA A 416 -17.26 22.43 -9.72
CA ALA A 416 -18.25 23.49 -9.52
C ALA A 416 -17.79 24.60 -8.54
N GLN A 417 -17.10 24.24 -7.45
CA GLN A 417 -16.55 25.22 -6.51
C GLN A 417 -15.35 26.02 -7.03
N ARG A 418 -14.61 25.49 -8.02
CA ARG A 418 -13.54 26.22 -8.72
C ARG A 418 -14.14 27.20 -9.72
N ASP A 419 -15.15 26.77 -10.47
CA ASP A 419 -15.83 27.58 -11.48
C ASP A 419 -16.58 28.76 -10.83
N GLU A 420 -17.32 28.52 -9.73
CA GLU A 420 -17.98 29.59 -8.94
C GLU A 420 -17.00 30.60 -8.30
N ARG A 421 -15.75 30.20 -8.06
CA ARG A 421 -14.71 31.12 -7.54
C ARG A 421 -14.05 31.93 -8.65
N ALA A 422 -13.92 31.36 -9.84
CA ALA A 422 -13.43 32.07 -11.03
C ALA A 422 -14.44 33.16 -11.45
N GLU A 423 -15.74 32.84 -11.46
CA GLU A 423 -16.81 33.79 -11.80
C GLU A 423 -17.00 34.93 -10.79
N LYS A 424 -16.51 34.78 -9.54
CA LYS A 424 -16.55 35.85 -8.52
C LYS A 424 -15.31 36.74 -8.51
N CYS A 425 -14.31 36.43 -9.33
CA CYS A 425 -13.10 37.21 -9.51
C CYS A 425 -13.07 37.99 -10.84
N GLU A 426 -14.11 37.86 -11.67
CA GLU A 426 -14.48 38.80 -12.74
C GLU A 426 -15.55 39.78 -12.23
#